data_AF-A0A7X4ED43-F1
#
_entry.id   AF-A0A7X4ED43-F1
#
_cell.length_a   1.000
_cell.length_b   1.000
_cell.length_c   1.000
_cell.angle_alpha   90.00
_cell.angle_beta   90.00
_cell.angle_gamma   90.00
#
_symmetry.space_group_name_H-M   'P 1'
#
loop_
_entity.id
_entity.type
_entity.pdbx_description
1 polymer ?
#
loop_
_entity_poly.entity_id
_entity_poly.type
_entity_poly.pdbx_seq_one_letter_code
_entity_poly.pdbx_strand_id
1 'polypeptide(L)'
;MTNSPDSHDRRSARAGPESRSSVFELSPERNPSRWETLVERINERARPLLEARRRETVSGTLMGWRRPVLTASATLAAAAVAVLFLLPVDDGDPVETTFAEAMVPWSVAAWMDGSYAPTVEELVQAVEEYAP
;
A
#
# COMPACT_ATOMS: atom_id res chain seq x y z
N MET A 1 12.78 49.50 48.84
CA MET A 1 12.47 49.59 47.40
C MET A 1 13.65 48.97 46.65
N THR A 2 13.80 47.64 46.60
CA THR A 2 13.16 46.65 45.70
C THR A 2 13.36 46.94 44.21
N ASN A 3 14.20 46.12 43.57
CA ASN A 3 14.16 45.58 42.19
C ASN A 3 15.58 45.05 41.88
N SER A 4 15.93 43.82 42.27
CA SER A 4 15.63 42.54 41.59
C SER A 4 16.01 42.57 40.10
N PRO A 5 17.26 42.25 39.74
CA PRO A 5 17.64 42.08 38.35
C PRO A 5 17.09 40.76 37.81
N ASP A 6 16.50 40.88 36.63
CA ASP A 6 15.76 39.86 35.90
C ASP A 6 16.48 38.53 35.75
N SER A 7 15.70 37.51 36.07
CA SER A 7 15.94 36.08 35.93
C SER A 7 15.78 35.62 34.48
N HIS A 8 16.71 36.00 33.61
CA HIS A 8 16.76 35.49 32.23
C HIS A 8 18.10 34.83 31.91
N ASP A 9 18.54 33.83 32.69
CA ASP A 9 19.69 33.02 32.25
C ASP A 9 19.87 31.61 32.87
N ARG A 10 18.77 30.89 33.14
CA ARG A 10 18.87 29.53 33.74
C ARG A 10 18.04 28.44 33.09
N ARG A 11 17.71 28.56 31.79
CA ARG A 11 16.97 27.51 31.09
C ARG A 11 17.54 27.13 29.73
N SER A 12 18.87 27.01 29.61
CA SER A 12 19.48 26.42 28.41
C SER A 12 20.67 25.47 28.67
N ALA A 13 20.99 25.12 29.93
CA ALA A 13 22.15 24.28 30.24
C ALA A 13 21.81 22.98 31.00
N ARG A 14 20.78 22.25 30.56
CA ARG A 14 20.58 20.84 31.00
C ARG A 14 20.07 19.93 29.90
N ALA A 15 20.63 20.05 28.71
CA ALA A 15 20.62 18.97 27.73
C ALA A 15 22.02 18.33 27.77
N GLY A 16 22.23 17.46 28.76
CA GLY A 16 23.43 16.62 28.80
C GLY A 16 23.42 15.62 27.63
N PRO A 17 24.59 15.15 27.18
CA PRO A 17 24.74 14.23 26.03
C PRO A 17 24.09 12.83 26.19
N GLU A 18 23.34 12.60 27.27
CA GLU A 18 22.74 11.31 27.62
C GLU A 18 21.42 11.01 26.87
N SER A 19 20.86 11.97 26.14
CA SER A 19 19.60 11.78 25.41
C SER A 19 19.75 11.09 24.04
N ARG A 20 20.89 10.45 23.76
CA ARG A 20 21.16 9.73 22.50
C ARG A 20 21.48 8.24 22.68
N SER A 21 21.27 7.65 23.86
CA SER A 21 21.52 6.22 24.12
C SER A 21 20.33 5.29 23.84
N SER A 22 19.41 5.62 22.92
CA SER A 22 18.06 5.03 22.96
C SER A 22 17.74 3.90 21.98
N VAL A 23 18.68 3.37 21.19
CA VAL A 23 18.40 2.25 20.25
C VAL A 23 19.36 1.07 20.44
N PHE A 24 20.66 1.33 20.59
CA PHE A 24 21.66 0.27 20.77
C PHE A 24 21.67 -0.37 22.17
N GLU A 25 21.08 0.28 23.18
CA GLU A 25 20.94 -0.26 24.53
C GLU A 25 19.90 -1.38 24.65
N LEU A 26 19.00 -1.47 23.66
CA LEU A 26 17.93 -2.48 23.60
C LEU A 26 18.31 -3.70 22.75
N SER A 27 19.59 -3.84 22.38
CA SER A 27 20.02 -5.04 21.66
C SER A 27 20.02 -6.26 22.59
N PRO A 28 19.32 -7.36 22.24
CA PRO A 28 19.25 -8.57 23.06
C PRO A 28 20.62 -9.22 23.25
N GLU A 29 21.54 -9.04 22.29
CA GLU A 29 22.90 -9.58 22.33
C GLU A 29 23.81 -8.85 23.33
N ARG A 30 23.53 -7.56 23.60
CA ARG A 30 24.36 -6.73 24.48
C ARG A 30 23.83 -6.64 25.90
N ASN A 31 22.52 -6.76 26.11
CA ASN A 31 21.88 -6.70 27.43
C ASN A 31 20.68 -7.67 27.53
N PRO A 32 20.92 -8.99 27.63
CA PRO A 32 19.86 -9.99 27.61
C PRO A 32 18.87 -9.84 28.79
N SER A 33 19.37 -9.57 29.99
CA SER A 33 18.52 -9.42 31.20
C SER A 33 17.60 -8.19 31.14
N ARG A 34 18.09 -7.06 30.61
CA ARG A 34 17.29 -5.84 30.42
C ARG A 34 16.23 -6.05 29.33
N TRP A 35 16.58 -6.76 28.27
CA TRP A 35 15.66 -7.15 27.21
C TRP A 35 14.54 -8.05 27.74
N GLU A 36 14.88 -9.11 28.48
CA GLU A 36 13.91 -10.03 29.10
C GLU A 36 12.95 -9.30 30.04
N THR A 37 13.49 -8.41 30.90
CA THR A 37 12.66 -7.60 31.81
C THR A 37 11.70 -6.68 31.05
N LEU A 38 12.11 -6.13 29.91
CA LEU A 38 11.26 -5.29 29.06
C LEU A 38 10.18 -6.12 28.36
N VAL A 39 10.55 -7.27 27.81
CA VAL A 39 9.61 -8.20 27.16
C VAL A 39 8.58 -8.69 28.18
N GLU A 40 8.99 -9.07 29.39
CA GLU A 40 8.10 -9.48 30.47
C GLU A 40 7.13 -8.35 30.82
N ARG A 41 7.63 -7.13 31.03
CA ARG A 41 6.80 -5.95 31.34
C ARG A 41 5.81 -5.63 30.23
N ILE A 42 6.22 -5.73 28.96
CA ILE A 42 5.34 -5.54 27.81
C ILE A 42 4.28 -6.63 27.78
N ASN A 43 4.66 -7.90 27.97
CA ASN A 43 3.74 -9.03 27.97
C ASN A 43 2.74 -8.96 29.12
N GLU A 44 3.16 -8.62 30.34
CA GLU A 44 2.26 -8.41 31.48
C GLU A 44 1.23 -7.32 31.19
N ARG A 45 1.67 -6.21 30.60
CA ARG A 45 0.78 -5.09 30.26
C ARG A 45 -0.13 -5.41 29.07
N ALA A 46 0.34 -6.23 28.13
CA ALA A 46 -0.42 -6.65 26.96
C ALA A 46 -1.37 -7.82 27.26
N ARG A 47 -1.12 -8.61 28.32
CA ARG A 47 -1.90 -9.77 28.72
C ARG A 47 -3.43 -9.55 28.75
N PRO A 48 -3.99 -8.50 29.37
CA PRO A 48 -5.44 -8.28 29.34
C PRO A 48 -5.99 -8.02 27.92
N LEU A 49 -5.19 -7.38 27.05
CA LEU A 49 -5.57 -7.14 25.65
C LEU A 49 -5.51 -8.43 24.83
N LEU A 50 -4.52 -9.28 25.08
CA LEU A 50 -4.39 -10.59 24.45
C LEU A 50 -5.50 -11.55 24.90
N GLU A 51 -5.89 -11.49 26.17
CA GLU A 51 -7.05 -12.24 26.70
C GLU A 51 -8.37 -11.74 26.10
N ALA A 52 -8.52 -10.42 25.94
CA ALA A 52 -9.67 -9.83 25.25
C ALA A 52 -9.74 -10.27 23.78
N ARG A 53 -8.61 -10.25 23.05
CA ARG A 53 -8.54 -10.72 21.65
C ARG A 53 -8.66 -12.23 21.50
N ARG A 54 -8.20 -13.03 22.48
CA ARG A 54 -8.42 -14.49 22.48
C ARG A 54 -9.92 -14.83 22.52
N ARG A 55 -10.75 -13.95 23.08
CA ARG A 55 -12.22 -14.08 23.10
C ARG A 55 -12.88 -13.60 21.80
N GLU A 56 -12.18 -12.87 20.94
CA GLU A 56 -12.67 -12.57 19.59
C GLU A 56 -12.60 -13.85 18.74
N THR A 57 -13.77 -14.33 18.34
CA THR A 57 -13.88 -15.40 17.35
C THR A 57 -13.42 -14.89 15.98
N VAL A 58 -12.90 -15.79 15.14
CA VAL A 58 -12.54 -15.49 13.73
C VAL A 58 -13.68 -14.78 12.99
N SER A 59 -14.92 -15.14 13.30
CA SER A 59 -16.13 -14.47 12.81
C SER A 59 -16.27 -13.02 13.27
N GLY A 60 -15.93 -12.70 14.52
CA GLY A 60 -15.94 -11.33 15.07
C GLY A 60 -14.90 -10.44 14.39
N THR A 61 -13.71 -10.97 14.15
CA THR A 61 -12.66 -10.27 13.40
C THR A 61 -13.12 -9.98 11.97
N LEU A 62 -13.64 -10.98 11.25
CA LEU A 62 -14.19 -10.81 9.90
C LEU A 62 -15.32 -9.78 9.85
N MET A 63 -16.19 -9.75 10.86
CA MET A 63 -17.28 -8.79 10.95
C MET A 63 -16.77 -7.35 11.17
N GLY A 64 -15.67 -7.18 11.89
CA GLY A 64 -14.98 -5.90 12.06
C GLY A 64 -14.48 -5.31 10.74
N TRP A 65 -14.10 -6.15 9.78
CA TRP A 65 -13.67 -5.73 8.44
C TRP A 65 -14.84 -5.39 7.50
N ARG A 66 -16.09 -5.73 7.85
CA ARG A 66 -17.23 -5.48 6.96
C ARG A 66 -17.42 -4.00 6.66
N ARG A 67 -17.30 -3.14 7.67
CA ARG A 67 -17.49 -1.69 7.53
C ARG A 67 -16.40 -1.02 6.68
N PRO A 68 -15.09 -1.26 6.92
CA PRO A 68 -14.05 -0.70 6.05
C PRO A 68 -14.11 -1.27 4.63
N VAL A 69 -14.40 -2.56 4.45
CA VAL A 69 -14.54 -3.16 3.10
C VAL A 69 -15.70 -2.53 2.33
N LEU A 70 -16.86 -2.34 2.96
CA LEU A 70 -18.00 -1.67 2.31
C LEU A 70 -17.71 -0.19 1.99
N THR A 71 -16.91 0.48 2.82
CA THR A 71 -16.52 1.86 2.56
C THR A 71 -15.57 1.93 1.37
N ALA A 72 -14.58 1.03 1.31
CA ALA A 72 -13.65 0.93 0.20
C ALA A 72 -14.37 0.59 -1.12
N SER A 73 -15.30 -0.36 -1.11
CA SER A 73 -16.07 -0.71 -2.30
C SER A 73 -16.97 0.45 -2.75
N ALA A 74 -17.60 1.16 -1.81
CA ALA A 74 -18.40 2.34 -2.14
C ALA A 74 -17.54 3.47 -2.74
N THR A 75 -16.34 3.71 -2.22
CA THR A 75 -15.43 4.71 -2.78
C THR A 75 -14.93 4.32 -4.16
N LEU A 76 -14.64 3.03 -4.38
CA LEU A 76 -14.23 2.50 -5.67
C LEU A 76 -15.37 2.63 -6.69
N ALA A 77 -16.58 2.26 -6.30
CA ALA A 77 -17.77 2.39 -7.15
C ALA A 77 -18.05 3.85 -7.49
N ALA A 78 -17.96 4.77 -6.51
CA ALA A 78 -18.11 6.19 -6.75
C ALA A 78 -17.04 6.75 -7.71
N ALA A 79 -15.79 6.30 -7.57
CA ALA A 79 -14.72 6.67 -8.48
C ALA A 79 -14.98 6.13 -9.90
N ALA A 80 -15.42 4.88 -10.05
CA ALA A 80 -15.77 4.29 -11.34
C ALA A 80 -16.92 5.04 -12.02
N VAL A 81 -17.96 5.41 -11.26
CA VAL A 81 -19.06 6.24 -11.76
C VAL A 81 -18.56 7.61 -12.18
N ALA A 82 -17.69 8.25 -11.39
CA ALA A 82 -17.10 9.53 -11.77
C ALA A 82 -16.30 9.42 -13.08
N VAL A 83 -15.51 8.36 -13.25
CA VAL A 83 -14.78 8.11 -14.50
C VAL A 83 -15.73 7.96 -15.68
N LEU A 84 -16.85 7.23 -15.53
CA LEU A 84 -17.86 7.10 -16.59
C LEU A 84 -18.48 8.43 -17.00
N PHE A 85 -18.69 9.36 -16.06
CA PHE A 85 -19.20 10.70 -16.38
C PHE A 85 -18.16 11.64 -16.98
N LEU A 86 -16.87 11.40 -16.72
CA LEU A 86 -15.78 12.24 -17.22
C LEU A 86 -15.22 11.76 -18.56
N LEU A 87 -15.40 10.48 -18.91
CA LEU A 87 -15.02 9.98 -20.23
C LEU A 87 -16.05 10.44 -21.26
N PRO A 88 -15.64 11.11 -22.35
CA PRO A 88 -16.51 11.25 -23.51
C PRO A 88 -16.85 9.85 -24.01
N VAL A 89 -18.16 9.56 -24.12
CA VAL A 89 -18.63 8.38 -24.84
C VAL A 89 -18.27 8.61 -26.30
N ASP A 90 -17.26 7.89 -26.77
CA ASP A 90 -17.07 7.71 -28.20
C ASP A 90 -18.20 6.77 -28.64
N ASP A 91 -19.12 7.25 -29.48
CA ASP A 91 -20.23 6.45 -30.05
C ASP A 91 -19.71 5.44 -31.09
N GLY A 92 -18.56 4.81 -30.80
CA GLY A 92 -18.05 3.69 -31.57
C GLY A 92 -18.94 2.48 -31.34
N ASP A 93 -19.35 1.83 -32.44
CA ASP A 93 -20.06 0.56 -32.42
C ASP A 93 -19.39 -0.40 -31.43
N PRO A 94 -20.16 -1.21 -30.66
CA PRO A 94 -19.56 -2.22 -29.79
C PRO A 94 -18.78 -3.20 -30.67
N VAL A 95 -17.45 -3.05 -30.70
CA VAL A 95 -16.57 -4.03 -31.31
C VAL A 95 -16.69 -5.28 -30.44
N GLU A 96 -17.44 -6.27 -30.92
CA GLU A 96 -17.48 -7.60 -30.32
C GLU A 96 -16.11 -8.25 -30.50
N THR A 97 -15.14 -7.87 -29.66
CA THR A 97 -13.81 -8.46 -29.69
C THR A 97 -13.93 -9.90 -29.23
N THR A 98 -13.92 -10.83 -30.19
CA THR A 98 -13.91 -12.26 -29.87
C THR A 98 -12.59 -12.63 -29.19
N PHE A 99 -12.60 -13.65 -28.32
CA PHE A 99 -11.39 -14.10 -27.62
C PHE A 99 -10.24 -14.46 -28.58
N ALA A 100 -10.57 -14.84 -29.82
CA ALA A 100 -9.60 -15.05 -30.88
C ALA A 100 -8.89 -13.75 -31.30
N GLU A 101 -9.61 -12.64 -31.41
CA GLU A 101 -9.08 -11.32 -31.77
C GLU A 101 -8.18 -10.73 -30.67
N ALA A 102 -8.48 -11.02 -29.40
CA ALA A 102 -7.64 -10.63 -28.26
C ALA A 102 -6.28 -11.36 -28.22
N MET A 103 -6.15 -12.48 -28.92
CA MET A 103 -4.90 -13.28 -29.00
C MET A 103 -4.09 -12.99 -30.26
N VAL A 104 -4.60 -12.16 -31.18
CA VAL A 104 -3.88 -11.78 -32.39
C VAL A 104 -2.89 -10.67 -32.04
N PRO A 105 -1.60 -10.82 -32.40
CA PRO A 105 -0.63 -9.74 -32.28
C PRO A 105 -1.14 -8.45 -32.94
N TRP A 106 -0.93 -7.32 -32.29
CA TRP A 106 -1.42 -6.01 -32.75
C TRP A 106 -1.02 -5.70 -34.21
N SER A 107 0.18 -6.12 -34.61
CA SER A 107 0.68 -6.00 -36.00
C SER A 107 -0.20 -6.73 -37.01
N VAL A 108 -0.72 -7.91 -36.67
CA VAL A 108 -1.59 -8.72 -37.53
C VAL A 108 -3.02 -8.17 -37.53
N ALA A 109 -3.50 -7.64 -36.39
CA ALA A 109 -4.80 -6.99 -36.31
C ALA A 109 -4.90 -5.76 -37.23
N ALA A 110 -3.85 -4.94 -37.28
CA ALA A 110 -3.78 -3.78 -38.16
C ALA A 110 -3.86 -4.13 -39.66
N TRP A 111 -3.36 -5.30 -40.06
CA TRP A 111 -3.45 -5.77 -41.45
C TRP A 111 -4.87 -6.23 -41.83
N MET A 112 -5.56 -6.89 -40.90
CA MET A 112 -6.93 -7.36 -41.10
C MET A 112 -7.92 -6.19 -41.21
N ASP A 113 -7.76 -5.16 -40.38
CA ASP A 113 -8.62 -3.97 -40.38
C ASP A 113 -8.41 -3.12 -41.64
N GLY A 114 -7.16 -3.02 -42.11
CA GLY A 114 -6.79 -2.21 -43.28
C GLY A 114 -7.03 -2.85 -44.66
N SER A 115 -7.52 -4.11 -44.74
CA SER A 115 -7.51 -4.91 -46.00
C SER A 115 -6.13 -4.93 -46.68
N TYR A 116 -5.07 -4.85 -45.87
CA TYR A 116 -3.69 -4.76 -46.34
C TYR A 116 -3.05 -6.14 -46.24
N ALA A 117 -2.55 -6.65 -47.37
CA ALA A 117 -1.77 -7.88 -47.37
C ALA A 117 -0.30 -7.53 -47.03
N PRO A 118 0.24 -8.00 -45.90
CA PRO A 118 1.60 -7.70 -45.51
C PRO A 118 2.61 -8.30 -46.47
N THR A 119 3.77 -7.67 -46.56
CA THR A 119 4.91 -8.21 -47.26
C THR A 119 5.56 -9.34 -46.45
N VAL A 120 6.35 -10.20 -47.12
CA VAL A 120 7.04 -11.33 -46.47
C VAL A 120 7.98 -10.86 -45.36
N GLU A 121 8.61 -9.69 -45.52
CA GLU A 121 9.54 -9.12 -44.54
C GLU A 121 8.82 -8.68 -43.26
N GLU A 122 7.65 -8.04 -43.40
CA GLU A 122 6.80 -7.62 -42.28
C GLU A 122 6.23 -8.82 -41.50
N LEU A 123 5.91 -9.91 -42.20
CA LEU A 123 5.48 -11.16 -41.58
C LEU A 123 6.59 -11.78 -40.71
N VAL A 124 7.83 -11.82 -41.21
CA VAL A 124 8.97 -12.36 -40.47
C VAL A 124 9.25 -11.51 -39.22
N GLN A 125 9.23 -10.18 -39.37
CA GLN A 125 9.43 -9.26 -38.25
C GLN A 125 8.38 -9.44 -37.14
N ALA A 126 7.10 -9.59 -37.51
CA ALA A 126 6.02 -9.81 -36.54
C ALA A 126 6.15 -11.16 -35.80
N VAL A 127 6.69 -12.19 -36.44
CA VAL A 127 6.95 -13.49 -35.80
C VAL A 127 8.17 -13.41 -34.86
N GLU A 128 9.23 -12.71 -35.26
CA GLU A 128 10.43 -12.52 -34.44
C GLU A 128 10.17 -11.69 -33.18
N GLU A 129 9.30 -10.67 -33.25
CA GLU A 129 8.92 -9.84 -32.10
C GLU A 129 8.20 -10.63 -30.99
N TYR A 130 7.52 -11.72 -31.36
CA TYR A 130 6.72 -12.54 -30.44
C TYR A 130 7.30 -13.95 -30.18
N ALA A 131 8.44 -14.30 -30.79
CA ALA A 131 9.17 -15.51 -30.46
C ALA A 131 10.03 -15.28 -29.19
N PRO A 132 9.95 -16.15 -28.17
CA PRO A 132 10.73 -16.00 -26.93
C PRO A 132 12.23 -16.28 -27.11
#